data_AF-A0A9E5UZT7-F1
#
_entry.id   AF-A0A9E5UZT7-F1
#
_cell.length_a   1.000
_cell.length_b   1.000
_cell.length_c   1.000
_cell.angle_alpha   90.00
_cell.angle_beta   90.00
_cell.angle_gamma   90.00
#
_symmetry.space_group_name_H-M   'P 1'
#
loop_
_entity.id
_entity.type
_entity.pdbx_description
1 polymer ?
#
loop_
_entity_poly.entity_id
_entity_poly.type
_entity_poly.pdbx_seq_one_letter_code
_entity_poly.pdbx_strand_id
1 'polypeptide(L)'
;TDFTPLAARQLILKLSREKDMSQLAELDAIHTLAKGTEIVTPYSSMLVLVNDRQRELLAQAEVSGDRFEREVEDGLDELTQPNNPLNVATVPEPGNVIGIGVVAIALLLFTKRRPLAQKPSRSYYSR
;
A
#
# COMPACT_ATOMS: atom_id res chain seq x y z
N THR A 1 -16.38 1.53 -6.75
CA THR A 1 -15.28 1.74 -5.78
C THR A 1 -15.89 1.78 -4.40
N ASP A 2 -15.75 0.70 -3.65
CA ASP A 2 -16.35 0.61 -2.32
C ASP A 2 -15.29 1.01 -1.28
N PHE A 3 -15.54 2.10 -0.56
CA PHE A 3 -14.64 2.63 0.47
C PHE A 3 -14.97 2.11 1.87
N THR A 4 -16.00 1.27 2.00
CA THR A 4 -16.46 0.69 3.26
C THR A 4 -15.35 -0.02 4.04
N PRO A 5 -14.46 -0.87 3.46
CA PRO A 5 -13.41 -1.51 4.25
C PRO A 5 -12.38 -0.50 4.78
N LEU A 6 -12.06 0.53 4.00
CA LEU A 6 -11.12 1.57 4.43
C LEU A 6 -11.74 2.41 5.57
N ALA A 7 -13.01 2.77 5.45
CA ALA A 7 -13.73 3.51 6.49
C ALA A 7 -13.87 2.70 7.79
N ALA A 8 -14.20 1.41 7.67
CA ALA A 8 -14.29 0.51 8.82
C ALA A 8 -12.95 0.34 9.53
N ARG A 9 -11.84 0.20 8.79
CA ARG A 9 -10.49 0.17 9.37
C ARG A 9 -10.18 1.43 10.17
N GLN A 10 -10.46 2.61 9.61
CA GLN A 10 -10.20 3.88 10.30
C GLN A 10 -11.06 4.03 11.57
N LEU A 11 -12.32 3.60 11.48
CA LEU A 11 -13.22 3.60 12.63
C LEU A 11 -12.74 2.67 13.73
N ILE A 12 -12.34 1.44 13.40
CA ILE A 12 -11.79 0.46 14.34
C ILE A 12 -10.52 0.99 15.02
N LEU A 13 -9.61 1.62 14.28
CA LEU A 13 -8.37 2.20 14.81
C LEU A 13 -8.61 3.41 15.75
N LYS A 14 -9.71 4.13 15.54
CA LYS A 14 -10.12 5.21 16.45
C LYS A 14 -10.73 4.62 17.71
N LEU A 15 -11.67 3.68 17.56
CA LEU A 15 -12.33 3.00 18.67
C LEU A 15 -11.30 2.30 19.57
N SER A 16 -10.34 1.58 19.01
CA SER A 16 -9.30 0.89 19.79
C SER A 16 -8.40 1.81 20.62
N ARG A 17 -8.34 3.12 20.29
CA ARG A 17 -7.56 4.12 21.03
C ARG A 17 -8.37 4.86 22.10
N GLU A 18 -9.64 5.11 21.84
CA GLU A 18 -10.51 5.89 22.74
C GLU A 18 -11.25 5.02 23.76
N LYS A 19 -11.42 3.73 23.45
CA LYS A 19 -12.20 2.79 24.23
C LYS A 19 -11.30 1.95 25.14
N ASP A 20 -11.84 1.54 26.28
CA ASP A 20 -11.16 0.66 27.22
C ASP A 20 -11.28 -0.79 26.74
N MET A 21 -10.18 -1.31 26.18
CA MET A 21 -10.11 -2.68 25.67
C MET A 21 -10.16 -3.75 26.78
N SER A 22 -10.28 -3.37 28.05
CA SER A 22 -10.58 -4.32 29.13
C SER A 22 -12.09 -4.59 29.29
N GLN A 23 -12.94 -3.74 28.69
CA GLN A 23 -14.40 -3.87 28.75
C GLN A 23 -14.91 -4.76 27.60
N LEU A 24 -15.54 -5.87 27.97
CA LEU A 24 -16.06 -6.87 27.02
C LEU A 24 -17.03 -6.28 26.00
N ALA A 25 -17.92 -5.37 26.44
CA ALA A 25 -18.91 -4.75 25.56
C ALA A 25 -18.26 -3.90 24.44
N GLU A 26 -17.11 -3.30 24.71
CA GLU A 26 -16.39 -2.49 23.73
C GLU A 26 -15.62 -3.37 22.74
N LEU A 27 -15.09 -4.50 23.21
CA LEU A 27 -14.52 -5.55 22.37
C LEU A 27 -15.56 -6.14 21.42
N ASP A 28 -16.76 -6.47 21.91
CA ASP A 28 -17.84 -7.04 21.10
C ASP A 28 -18.31 -6.08 20.01
N ALA A 29 -18.36 -4.77 20.31
CA ALA A 29 -18.72 -3.75 19.33
C ALA A 29 -17.69 -3.66 18.19
N ILE A 30 -16.39 -3.66 18.53
CA ILE A 30 -15.31 -3.65 17.54
C ILE A 30 -15.29 -4.96 16.74
N HIS A 31 -15.49 -6.09 17.41
CA HIS A 31 -15.54 -7.41 16.80
C HIS A 31 -16.67 -7.53 15.77
N THR A 32 -17.86 -7.04 16.11
CA THR A 32 -19.03 -7.07 15.23
C THR A 32 -18.80 -6.26 13.95
N LEU A 33 -18.17 -5.08 14.09
CA LEU A 33 -17.80 -4.23 12.95
C LEU A 33 -16.74 -4.89 12.04
N ALA A 34 -15.73 -5.51 12.64
CA ALA A 34 -14.69 -6.23 11.92
C ALA A 34 -15.29 -7.42 11.13
N LYS A 35 -16.20 -8.19 11.75
CA LYS A 35 -16.90 -9.30 11.11
C LYS A 35 -17.79 -8.85 9.94
N GLY A 36 -18.53 -7.76 10.10
CA GLY A 36 -19.42 -7.23 9.06
C GLY A 36 -18.70 -6.65 7.84
N THR A 37 -17.40 -6.40 7.95
CA THR A 37 -16.57 -5.82 6.88
C THR A 37 -15.45 -6.75 6.41
N GLU A 38 -15.41 -7.98 6.92
CA GLU A 38 -14.41 -9.01 6.60
C GLU A 38 -12.96 -8.54 6.85
N ILE A 39 -12.76 -7.62 7.79
CA ILE A 39 -11.43 -7.10 8.15
C ILE A 39 -10.86 -7.89 9.33
N VAL A 40 -9.63 -8.39 9.18
CA VAL A 40 -8.89 -9.01 10.29
C VAL A 40 -8.29 -7.93 11.19
N THR A 41 -8.63 -7.99 12.47
CA THR A 41 -8.13 -7.08 13.52
C THR A 41 -7.59 -7.88 14.70
N PRO A 42 -6.73 -7.30 15.57
CA PRO A 42 -6.28 -7.96 16.79
C PRO A 42 -7.40 -8.37 17.76
N TYR A 43 -8.59 -7.78 17.59
CA TYR A 43 -9.79 -8.01 18.40
C TYR A 43 -10.79 -8.98 17.73
N SER A 44 -10.42 -9.51 16.56
CA SER A 44 -11.23 -10.47 15.81
C SER A 44 -10.36 -11.67 15.41
N SER A 45 -10.55 -12.80 16.07
CA SER A 45 -9.96 -14.07 15.67
C SER A 45 -10.64 -14.57 14.38
N MET A 46 -9.84 -14.83 13.35
CA MET A 46 -10.30 -15.56 12.17
C MET A 46 -10.22 -17.06 12.45
N LEU A 47 -11.36 -17.75 12.41
CA LEU A 47 -11.39 -19.22 12.48
C LEU A 47 -10.99 -19.78 11.11
N VAL A 48 -9.79 -20.35 11.01
CA VAL A 48 -9.34 -21.04 9.80
C VAL A 48 -9.77 -22.52 9.87
N LEU A 49 -10.71 -22.91 9.02
CA LEU A 49 -11.11 -24.31 8.89
C LEU A 49 -10.04 -25.05 8.07
N VAL A 50 -9.20 -25.83 8.77
CA VAL A 50 -8.22 -26.74 8.14
C VAL A 50 -8.72 -28.17 8.16
N ASN A 51 -8.50 -28.89 7.05
CA ASN A 51 -8.77 -30.32 6.99
C ASN A 51 -7.66 -31.12 7.72
N ASP A 52 -7.91 -32.40 8.00
CA ASP A 52 -7.00 -33.22 8.80
C ASP A 52 -5.60 -33.34 8.18
N ARG A 53 -5.52 -33.35 6.84
CA ARG A 53 -4.23 -33.39 6.12
C ARG A 53 -3.43 -32.10 6.31
N GLN A 54 -4.09 -30.94 6.25
CA GLN A 54 -3.45 -29.65 6.51
C GLN A 54 -2.99 -29.53 7.96
N ARG A 55 -3.75 -30.08 8.91
CA ARG A 55 -3.37 -30.11 10.33
C ARG A 55 -2.08 -30.92 10.55
N GLU A 56 -1.96 -32.06 9.88
CA GLU A 56 -0.76 -32.90 9.93
C GLU A 56 0.47 -32.21 9.29
N LEU A 57 0.28 -31.53 8.16
CA LEU A 57 1.34 -30.75 7.50
C LEU A 57 1.83 -29.58 8.38
N LEU A 58 0.90 -28.89 9.06
CA LEU A 58 1.24 -27.82 10.01
C LEU A 58 1.99 -28.37 11.22
N ALA A 59 1.59 -29.53 11.77
CA ALA A 59 2.31 -30.16 12.88
C ALA A 59 3.74 -30.57 12.49
N GLN A 60 3.94 -31.08 11.27
CA GLN A 60 5.28 -31.39 10.76
C GLN A 60 6.14 -30.12 10.59
N ALA A 61 5.54 -29.03 10.11
CA ALA A 61 6.22 -27.74 9.95
C ALA A 61 6.50 -27.02 11.29
N GLU A 62 5.70 -27.26 12.33
CA GLU A 62 6.00 -26.77 13.68
C GLU A 62 7.20 -27.49 14.32
N VAL A 63 7.41 -28.76 13.97
CA VAL A 63 8.54 -29.58 14.46
C VAL A 63 9.86 -29.22 13.77
N SER A 64 9.83 -28.66 12.55
CA SER A 64 11.02 -28.00 11.96
C SER A 64 11.35 -26.74 12.75
N GLY A 65 12.13 -26.92 13.82
CA GLY A 65 12.39 -25.98 14.92
C GLY A 65 13.20 -24.72 14.59
N ASP A 66 13.32 -24.35 13.32
CA ASP A 66 14.11 -23.19 12.84
C ASP A 66 13.57 -21.84 13.36
N ARG A 67 12.35 -21.81 13.93
CA ARG A 67 11.77 -20.59 14.52
C ARG A 67 12.55 -20.02 15.71
N PHE A 68 13.38 -20.85 16.35
CA PHE A 68 14.20 -20.48 17.51
C PHE A 68 15.69 -20.29 17.17
N GLU A 69 16.12 -20.66 15.97
CA GLU A 69 17.49 -20.57 15.48
C GLU A 69 17.69 -19.35 14.57
N ARG A 70 17.03 -18.23 14.89
CA ARG A 70 17.28 -16.98 14.19
C ARG A 70 18.71 -16.51 14.44
N GLU A 71 19.43 -16.18 13.37
CA GLU A 71 20.67 -15.43 13.46
C GLU A 71 20.41 -14.13 14.26
N VAL A 72 21.22 -13.90 15.28
CA VAL A 72 21.15 -12.68 16.09
C VAL A 72 21.82 -11.58 15.28
N GLU A 73 21.02 -10.69 14.70
CA GLU A 73 21.49 -9.49 14.01
C GLU A 73 22.27 -8.63 15.02
N ASP A 74 23.59 -8.55 14.86
CA ASP A 74 24.53 -7.87 15.76
C ASP A 74 24.52 -6.35 15.59
N GLY A 75 23.66 -5.83 14.72
CA GLY A 75 23.49 -4.41 14.44
C GLY A 75 24.68 -3.79 13.72
N LEU A 76 25.60 -4.61 13.18
CA LEU A 76 26.78 -4.15 12.44
C LEU A 76 26.56 -4.17 10.92
N ASP A 77 25.37 -4.54 10.46
CA ASP A 77 25.00 -4.37 9.07
C ASP A 77 25.13 -2.90 8.68
N GLU A 78 25.95 -2.63 7.67
CA GLU A 78 25.97 -1.33 7.01
C GLU A 78 24.58 -1.11 6.41
N LEU A 79 23.73 -0.42 7.17
CA LEU A 79 22.53 0.20 6.65
C LEU A 79 22.98 1.10 5.52
N THR A 80 22.87 0.62 4.28
CA THR A 80 22.87 1.49 3.11
C THR A 80 21.74 2.47 3.37
N GLN A 81 22.13 3.66 3.82
CA GLN A 81 21.30 4.80 4.18
C GLN A 81 20.10 4.89 3.23
N PRO A 82 18.91 5.35 3.68
CA PRO A 82 17.79 5.54 2.78
C PRO A 82 18.14 6.65 1.79
N ASN A 83 18.76 6.27 0.69
CA ASN A 83 19.36 7.20 -0.24
C ASN A 83 18.31 7.59 -1.27
N ASN A 84 17.76 8.78 -1.04
CA ASN A 84 17.02 9.60 -1.98
C ASN A 84 15.57 9.16 -2.30
N PRO A 85 14.53 9.89 -1.84
CA PRO A 85 13.12 9.65 -2.20
C PRO A 85 12.81 9.86 -3.69
N LEU A 86 13.77 10.35 -4.48
CA LEU A 86 13.68 10.44 -5.93
C LEU A 86 14.29 9.24 -6.67
N ASN A 87 14.99 8.35 -5.95
CA ASN A 87 15.61 7.15 -6.52
C ASN A 87 14.74 5.92 -6.26
N VAL A 88 13.48 6.01 -6.66
CA VAL A 88 12.63 4.83 -6.77
C VAL A 88 13.03 4.11 -8.05
N ALA A 89 13.63 2.93 -7.93
CA ALA A 89 13.68 1.96 -9.01
C ALA A 89 12.24 1.50 -9.30
N THR A 90 11.49 2.37 -9.97
CA THR A 90 10.14 2.15 -10.44
C THR A 90 10.27 1.23 -11.64
N VAL A 91 10.29 -0.08 -11.39
CA VAL A 91 10.03 -1.06 -12.44
C VAL A 91 8.62 -0.77 -12.93
N PRO A 92 8.45 -0.19 -14.14
CA PRO A 92 7.14 0.27 -14.54
C PRO A 92 6.26 -0.94 -14.79
N GLU A 93 5.06 -0.96 -14.22
CA GLU A 93 4.06 -1.96 -14.58
C GLU A 93 3.79 -1.91 -16.10
N PRO A 94 3.51 -3.05 -16.75
CA PRO A 94 3.32 -3.10 -18.21
C PRO A 94 2.28 -2.12 -18.75
N GLY A 95 1.27 -1.76 -17.95
CA GLY A 95 0.28 -0.74 -18.33
C GLY A 95 0.83 0.69 -18.32
N ASN A 96 1.76 1.01 -17.43
CA ASN A 96 2.29 2.37 -17.27
C ASN A 96 3.17 2.79 -18.45
N VAL A 97 3.92 1.85 -19.04
CA VAL A 97 4.71 2.13 -20.26
C VAL A 97 3.81 2.44 -21.46
N ILE A 98 2.66 1.76 -21.58
CA ILE A 98 1.67 2.01 -22.62
C ILE A 98 1.04 3.40 -22.43
N GLY A 99 0.66 3.74 -21.19
CA GLY A 99 0.11 5.05 -20.85
C GLY A 99 1.06 6.20 -21.21
N ILE A 100 2.35 6.09 -20.86
CA ILE A 100 3.38 7.08 -21.22
C ILE A 100 3.52 7.21 -22.74
N GLY A 101 3.51 6.08 -23.48
CA GLY A 101 3.56 6.08 -24.94
C GLY A 101 2.40 6.83 -25.60
N VAL A 102 1.17 6.61 -25.12
CA VAL A 102 -0.03 7.30 -25.63
C VAL A 102 0.04 8.80 -25.37
N VAL A 103 0.45 9.22 -24.17
CA VAL A 103 0.59 10.64 -23.81
C VAL A 103 1.66 11.32 -24.67
N ALA A 104 2.80 10.66 -24.90
CA ALA A 104 3.87 11.19 -25.74
C ALA A 104 3.40 11.40 -27.20
N ILE A 105 2.67 10.43 -27.77
CA ILE A 105 2.11 10.53 -29.12
C ILE A 105 1.10 11.67 -29.20
N ALA A 106 0.20 11.80 -28.22
CA ALA A 106 -0.80 12.86 -28.18
C ALA A 106 -0.14 14.26 -28.14
N LEU A 107 0.90 14.45 -27.34
CA LEU A 107 1.65 15.71 -27.26
C LEU A 107 2.38 16.03 -28.57
N LEU A 108 2.96 15.03 -29.23
CA LEU A 108 3.64 15.19 -30.52
C LEU A 108 2.66 15.60 -31.63
N LEU A 109 1.47 15.00 -31.65
CA LEU A 109 0.40 15.40 -32.58
C LEU A 109 -0.13 16.80 -32.28
N PHE A 110 -0.26 17.16 -31.00
CA PHE A 110 -0.74 18.49 -30.59
C PHE A 110 0.24 19.61 -30.93
N THR A 111 1.54 19.37 -30.77
CA THR A 111 2.60 20.32 -31.11
C THR A 111 2.76 20.51 -32.60
N LYS A 112 2.62 19.45 -33.41
CA LYS A 112 2.63 19.53 -34.88
C LYS A 112 1.43 20.27 -35.48
N ARG A 113 0.31 20.37 -34.75
CA ARG A 113 -0.90 21.08 -35.18
C ARG A 113 -0.93 22.56 -34.81
N ARG A 114 0.11 23.07 -34.13
CA ARG A 114 0.25 24.52 -33.91
C ARG A 114 0.89 25.13 -35.16
N PRO A 115 0.19 25.92 -35.99
CA PRO A 115 0.87 26.76 -36.96
C PRO A 115 1.81 27.69 -36.17
N LEU A 116 3.06 27.79 -36.61
CA LEU A 116 4.09 28.66 -36.04
C LEU A 116 3.51 30.09 -35.93
N ALA A 117 2.99 30.44 -34.74
CA ALA A 117 2.51 31.78 -34.48
C ALA A 117 3.71 32.71 -34.60
N GLN A 118 3.63 33.60 -35.58
CA GLN A 118 4.68 34.53 -35.98
C GLN A 118 5.24 35.26 -34.76
N LYS A 119 6.57 35.23 -34.64
CA LYS A 119 7.33 35.97 -33.63
C LYS A 119 7.12 37.48 -33.87
N PRO A 120 6.50 38.25 -32.96
CA PRO A 120 6.36 39.68 -33.16
C PRO A 120 7.72 40.37 -33.02
N SER A 121 8.13 41.07 -34.08
CA SER A 121 9.24 42.03 -34.10
C SER A 121 8.95 43.19 -33.15
N ARG A 122 9.79 43.37 -32.12
CA ARG A 122 9.64 44.44 -31.14
C ARG A 122 10.37 45.69 -31.67
N SER A 123 9.63 46.61 -32.28
CA SER A 123 10.10 47.95 -32.64
C SER A 123 10.11 48.83 -31.40
N TYR A 124 11.30 49.32 -31.01
CA TYR A 124 11.46 50.30 -29.95
C TYR A 124 11.41 51.72 -30.55
N TYR A 125 10.45 52.53 -30.11
CA TYR A 125 10.45 53.97 -30.29
C TYR A 125 10.55 54.61 -28.90
N SER A 126 11.59 55.43 -28.66
CA SER A 126 11.62 56.38 -27.54
C SER A 126 11.81 57.80 -28.09
N ARG A 127 10.95 58.72 -27.67
CA ARG A 127 11.25 60.16 -27.62
C ARG A 127 11.47 60.53 -26.16
#